data_AF-A0A660ZW51-F1
#
_entry.id   AF-A0A660ZW51-F1
#
_cell.length_a   1.000
_cell.length_b   1.000
_cell.length_c   1.000
_cell.angle_alpha   90.00
_cell.angle_beta   90.00
_cell.angle_gamma   90.00
#
_symmetry.space_group_name_H-M   'P 1'
#
loop_
_entity.id
_entity.type
_entity.pdbx_description
1 polymer ?
#
loop_
_entity_poly.entity_id
_entity_poly.type
_entity_poly.pdbx_seq_one_letter_code
_entity_poly.pdbx_strand_id
1 'polypeptide(L)'
;HAGGRSGHPAATEWFNPSSPEFHGKAAAGGMITDCAQCHGADYLGGWTGVSCNDCHVSGGTEIHPDSWIGATTTEGTHGWLLAQGELALPDCQACHGATWDGGWSGRDCTPCHSF
;
A
#
# COMPACT_ATOMS: atom_id res chain seq x y z
N HIS A 1 20.18 -16.34 4.68
CA HIS A 1 19.72 -15.15 5.43
C HIS A 1 18.93 -15.61 6.65
N ALA A 2 19.26 -15.09 7.83
CA ALA A 2 18.61 -15.48 9.08
C ALA A 2 17.35 -14.63 9.29
N GLY A 3 16.16 -15.24 9.27
CA GLY A 3 14.91 -14.59 9.67
C GLY A 3 13.65 -15.21 9.05
N GLY A 4 12.70 -15.61 9.90
CA GLY A 4 11.29 -15.86 9.54
C GLY A 4 10.95 -17.07 8.65
N ARG A 5 9.66 -17.44 8.63
CA ARG A 5 9.11 -18.38 7.65
C ARG A 5 9.39 -17.79 6.26
N SER A 6 10.07 -18.54 5.40
CA SER A 6 10.40 -18.14 4.01
C SER A 6 11.55 -17.13 3.82
N GLY A 7 12.30 -16.74 4.87
CA GLY A 7 13.54 -15.96 4.71
C GLY A 7 13.40 -14.43 4.72
N HIS A 8 12.20 -13.89 4.95
CA HIS A 8 11.97 -12.45 5.18
C HIS A 8 12.08 -12.07 6.67
N PRO A 9 12.40 -10.81 6.98
CA PRO A 9 12.22 -10.22 8.31
C PRO A 9 10.79 -10.39 8.83
N ALA A 10 10.58 -10.14 10.13
CA ALA A 10 9.24 -10.15 10.70
C ALA A 10 8.32 -9.15 9.99
N ALA A 11 7.03 -9.49 9.84
CA ALA A 11 6.06 -8.63 9.14
C ALA A 11 5.97 -7.21 9.75
N THR A 12 6.16 -7.09 11.06
CA THR A 12 6.19 -5.79 11.78
C THR A 12 7.33 -4.89 11.32
N GLU A 13 8.42 -5.46 10.82
CA GLU A 13 9.57 -4.74 10.27
C GLU A 13 9.44 -4.59 8.76
N TRP A 14 9.07 -5.67 8.07
CA TRP A 14 8.96 -5.73 6.61
C TRP A 14 7.97 -4.70 6.04
N PHE A 15 6.86 -4.44 6.75
CA PHE A 15 5.83 -3.48 6.32
C PHE A 15 5.96 -2.09 6.95
N ASN A 16 6.96 -1.83 7.80
CA ASN A 16 7.14 -0.55 8.47
C ASN A 16 8.13 0.34 7.71
N PRO A 17 7.71 1.48 7.10
CA PRO A 17 8.61 2.36 6.35
C PRO A 17 9.79 2.92 7.16
N SER A 18 9.65 3.03 8.48
CA SER A 18 10.71 3.49 9.38
C SER A 18 11.72 2.39 9.73
N SER A 19 11.40 1.11 9.46
CA SER A 19 12.29 -0.01 9.76
C SER A 19 13.51 -0.02 8.83
N PRO A 20 14.71 -0.41 9.33
CA PRO A 20 15.84 -0.74 8.44
C PRO A 20 15.52 -1.91 7.49
N GLU A 21 14.62 -2.81 7.88
CA GLU A 21 14.23 -4.01 7.13
C GLU A 21 13.00 -3.79 6.23
N PHE A 22 12.60 -2.53 6.02
CA PHE A 22 11.45 -2.20 5.19
C PHE A 22 11.61 -2.72 3.75
N HIS A 23 10.62 -3.45 3.25
CA HIS A 23 10.68 -4.05 1.90
C HIS A 23 10.89 -3.03 0.78
N GLY A 24 10.36 -1.80 0.93
CA GLY A 24 10.56 -0.75 -0.06
C GLY A 24 12.04 -0.39 -0.25
N LYS A 25 12.88 -0.53 0.79
CA LYS A 25 14.33 -0.34 0.68
C LYS A 25 14.97 -1.48 -0.12
N ALA A 26 14.54 -2.72 0.10
CA ALA A 26 15.02 -3.87 -0.67
C ALA A 26 14.64 -3.72 -2.16
N ALA A 27 13.40 -3.34 -2.45
CA ALA A 27 12.94 -3.08 -3.82
C ALA A 27 13.72 -1.96 -4.51
N ALA A 28 13.91 -0.81 -3.83
CA ALA A 28 14.66 0.33 -4.36
C ALA A 28 16.17 0.07 -4.55
N GLY A 29 16.74 -0.84 -3.75
CA GLY A 29 18.14 -1.25 -3.83
C GLY A 29 18.50 -2.14 -5.03
N GLY A 30 17.54 -2.38 -5.95
CA GLY A 30 17.75 -3.20 -7.14
C GLY A 30 17.54 -4.70 -6.90
N MET A 31 17.05 -5.11 -5.73
CA MET A 31 16.77 -6.52 -5.40
C MET A 31 15.38 -6.98 -5.85
N ILE A 32 14.61 -6.15 -6.56
CA ILE A 32 13.25 -6.51 -6.98
C ILE A 32 13.22 -7.76 -7.86
N THR A 33 14.25 -7.98 -8.69
CA THR A 33 14.37 -9.19 -9.51
C THR A 33 14.51 -10.46 -8.67
N ASP A 34 15.07 -10.36 -7.47
CA ASP A 34 15.22 -11.51 -6.58
C ASP A 34 13.87 -11.94 -6.00
N CYS A 35 12.94 -10.98 -5.82
CA CYS A 35 11.58 -11.25 -5.37
C CYS A 35 10.80 -12.12 -6.36
N ALA A 36 11.06 -11.97 -7.67
CA ALA A 36 10.37 -12.70 -8.73
C ALA A 36 10.57 -14.23 -8.63
N GLN A 37 11.65 -14.68 -8.00
CA GLN A 37 11.95 -16.09 -7.80
C GLN A 37 10.85 -16.81 -7.00
N CYS A 38 10.17 -16.09 -6.10
CA CYS A 38 9.10 -16.64 -5.27
C CYS A 38 7.73 -16.03 -5.58
N HIS A 39 7.69 -14.72 -5.82
CA HIS A 39 6.46 -13.95 -6.03
C HIS A 39 6.00 -13.93 -7.50
N GLY A 40 6.68 -14.65 -8.39
CA GLY A 40 6.34 -14.76 -9.81
C GLY A 40 7.08 -13.73 -10.66
N ALA A 41 7.31 -14.06 -11.94
CA ALA A 41 7.96 -13.16 -12.90
C ALA A 41 7.15 -11.88 -13.16
N ASP A 42 5.84 -11.93 -12.91
CA ASP A 42 4.91 -10.81 -12.98
C ASP A 42 4.67 -10.13 -11.62
N TYR A 43 5.26 -10.65 -10.54
CA TYR A 43 5.05 -10.22 -9.16
C TYR A 43 3.60 -10.32 -8.68
N LEU A 44 2.79 -11.18 -9.32
CA LEU A 44 1.36 -11.35 -9.01
C LEU A 44 1.07 -12.53 -8.08
N GLY A 45 2.08 -13.02 -7.37
CA GLY A 45 1.90 -13.98 -6.28
C GLY A 45 2.67 -15.28 -6.46
N GLY A 46 3.12 -15.63 -7.65
CA GLY A 46 3.95 -16.82 -7.88
C GLY A 46 3.45 -18.04 -7.10
N TRP A 47 4.34 -18.70 -6.35
CA TRP A 47 3.94 -19.78 -5.44
C TRP A 47 3.68 -19.32 -4.00
N THR A 48 4.04 -18.07 -3.66
CA THR A 48 3.80 -17.51 -2.31
C THR A 48 2.35 -17.05 -2.10
N GLY A 49 1.63 -16.77 -3.19
CA GLY A 49 0.29 -16.19 -3.20
C GLY A 49 0.24 -14.69 -2.84
N VAL A 50 1.39 -14.02 -2.65
CA VAL A 50 1.46 -12.61 -2.24
C VAL A 50 1.83 -11.73 -3.43
N SER A 51 0.91 -10.88 -3.87
CA SER A 51 1.09 -9.98 -5.02
C SER A 51 1.61 -8.62 -4.57
N CYS A 52 2.48 -7.99 -5.38
CA CYS A 52 2.76 -6.57 -5.22
C CYS A 52 1.48 -5.73 -5.26
N ASN A 53 0.48 -6.14 -6.04
CA ASN A 53 -0.78 -5.44 -6.22
C ASN A 53 -1.74 -5.59 -5.04
N ASP A 54 -1.43 -6.43 -4.05
CA ASP A 54 -2.20 -6.45 -2.79
C ASP A 54 -2.11 -5.09 -2.08
N CYS A 55 -1.01 -4.36 -2.33
CA CYS A 55 -0.74 -3.04 -1.78
C CYS A 55 -0.53 -1.99 -2.89
N HIS A 56 0.30 -2.27 -3.89
CA HIS A 56 0.74 -1.34 -4.94
C HIS A 56 -0.18 -1.34 -6.16
N VAL A 57 -1.46 -0.99 -5.95
CA VAL A 57 -2.52 -1.10 -6.98
C VAL A 57 -2.32 -0.23 -8.22
N SER A 58 -1.46 0.79 -8.16
CA SER A 58 -1.19 1.73 -9.26
C SER A 58 -0.02 1.32 -10.16
N GLY A 59 0.67 0.21 -9.85
CA GLY A 59 1.87 -0.23 -10.57
C GLY A 59 3.15 0.54 -10.22
N GLY A 60 3.14 1.34 -9.15
CA GLY A 60 4.30 2.10 -8.66
C GLY A 60 4.51 1.98 -7.14
N THR A 61 5.50 2.73 -6.61
CA THR A 61 5.79 2.77 -5.16
C THR A 61 4.72 3.51 -4.36
N GLU A 62 3.90 4.34 -5.02
CA GLU A 62 2.75 5.02 -4.43
C GLU A 62 1.47 4.23 -4.69
N ILE A 63 0.65 4.02 -3.67
CA ILE A 63 -0.67 3.37 -3.84
C ILE A 63 -1.63 4.34 -4.56
N HIS A 64 -1.52 5.63 -4.24
CA HIS A 64 -2.26 6.74 -4.86
C HIS A 64 -1.33 7.95 -5.05
N PRO A 65 -1.49 8.75 -6.12
CA PRO A 65 -0.69 9.95 -6.31
C PRO A 65 -1.08 11.06 -5.32
N ASP A 66 -0.14 11.92 -4.93
CA ASP A 66 -0.41 13.05 -4.03
C ASP A 66 -1.53 13.98 -4.54
N SER A 67 -1.66 14.13 -5.87
CA SER A 67 -2.72 14.91 -6.51
C SER A 67 -4.13 14.35 -6.28
N TRP A 68 -4.25 13.13 -5.77
CA TRP A 68 -5.53 12.51 -5.42
C TRP A 68 -6.12 13.07 -4.12
N ILE A 69 -5.30 13.72 -3.27
CA ILE A 69 -5.78 14.39 -2.06
C ILE A 69 -6.42 15.73 -2.45
N GLY A 70 -7.73 15.87 -2.22
CA GLY A 70 -8.43 17.13 -2.45
C GLY A 70 -9.93 17.08 -2.18
N ALA A 71 -10.55 18.26 -2.21
CA ALA A 71 -11.96 18.45 -1.89
C ALA A 71 -12.90 18.03 -3.03
N THR A 72 -14.19 17.95 -2.74
CA THR A 72 -15.25 17.55 -3.68
C THR A 72 -15.37 18.47 -4.91
N THR A 73 -14.78 19.66 -4.89
CA THR A 73 -14.81 20.65 -5.98
C THR A 73 -13.71 20.47 -7.01
N THR A 74 -12.74 19.58 -6.78
CA THR A 74 -11.57 19.40 -7.66
C THR A 74 -11.67 18.04 -8.35
N GLU A 75 -11.92 18.05 -9.66
CA GLU A 75 -12.03 16.85 -10.49
C GLU A 75 -10.82 15.92 -10.33
N GLY A 76 -11.08 14.61 -10.25
CA GLY A 76 -10.05 13.58 -10.13
C GLY A 76 -9.47 13.36 -8.73
N THR A 77 -9.88 14.13 -7.72
CA THR A 77 -9.51 13.89 -6.31
C THR A 77 -10.41 12.85 -5.64
N HIS A 78 -9.97 12.23 -4.54
CA HIS A 78 -10.79 11.25 -3.79
C HIS A 78 -12.12 11.87 -3.33
N GLY A 79 -12.10 13.15 -2.91
CA GLY A 79 -13.30 13.86 -2.49
C GLY A 79 -14.30 14.02 -3.64
N TRP A 80 -13.83 14.36 -4.83
CA TRP A 80 -14.69 14.47 -6.01
C TRP A 80 -15.24 13.11 -6.44
N LEU A 81 -14.39 12.08 -6.51
CA LEU A 81 -14.80 10.72 -6.91
C LEU A 81 -15.83 10.11 -5.95
N LEU A 82 -15.65 10.30 -4.64
CA LEU A 82 -16.65 9.90 -3.64
C LEU A 82 -17.98 10.65 -3.84
N ALA A 83 -17.93 11.94 -4.15
CA ALA A 83 -19.14 12.74 -4.40
C ALA A 83 -19.88 12.31 -5.69
N GLN A 84 -19.17 11.78 -6.69
CA GLN A 84 -19.77 11.21 -7.91
C GLN A 84 -20.26 9.77 -7.72
N GLY A 85 -19.95 9.12 -6.61
CA GLY A 85 -20.25 7.70 -6.40
C GLY A 85 -19.35 6.76 -7.22
N GLU A 86 -18.21 7.25 -7.71
CA GLU A 86 -17.21 6.47 -8.44
C GLU A 86 -16.26 5.70 -7.52
N LEU A 87 -16.27 6.05 -6.22
CA LEU A 87 -15.59 5.31 -5.15
C LEU A 87 -16.59 4.94 -4.07
N ALA A 88 -16.39 3.78 -3.45
CA ALA A 88 -17.10 3.38 -2.25
C ALA A 88 -16.19 3.53 -1.04
N LEU A 89 -16.60 4.35 -0.06
CA LEU A 89 -15.88 4.50 1.20
C LEU A 89 -15.44 3.14 1.80
N PRO A 90 -16.31 2.12 1.92
CA PRO A 90 -15.92 0.83 2.50
C PRO A 90 -14.68 0.16 1.87
N ASP A 91 -14.43 0.36 0.58
CA ASP A 91 -13.28 -0.23 -0.11
C ASP A 91 -11.95 0.32 0.43
N CYS A 92 -11.96 1.55 0.94
CA CYS A 92 -10.79 2.20 1.54
C CYS A 92 -10.39 1.56 2.89
N GLN A 93 -11.31 0.89 3.60
CA GLN A 93 -11.03 0.28 4.92
C GLN A 93 -9.98 -0.84 4.85
N ALA A 94 -9.83 -1.48 3.68
CA ALA A 94 -8.83 -2.51 3.44
C ALA A 94 -7.40 -2.00 3.68
N CYS A 95 -7.16 -0.69 3.46
CA CYS A 95 -5.85 -0.05 3.62
C CYS A 95 -5.78 0.92 4.79
N HIS A 96 -6.83 1.73 4.97
CA HIS A 96 -6.88 2.83 5.94
C HIS A 96 -7.44 2.44 7.31
N GLY A 97 -7.78 1.16 7.49
CA GLY A 97 -8.31 0.64 8.75
C GLY A 97 -9.83 0.83 8.88
N ALA A 98 -10.45 0.01 9.74
CA ALA A 98 -11.89 0.08 9.98
C ALA A 98 -12.33 1.42 10.61
N THR A 99 -11.42 2.07 11.33
CA THR A 99 -11.61 3.32 12.07
C THR A 99 -11.04 4.54 11.34
N TRP A 100 -10.46 4.38 10.15
CA TRP A 100 -9.88 5.48 9.37
C TRP A 100 -8.68 6.20 10.02
N ASP A 101 -8.09 5.58 11.04
CA ASP A 101 -6.92 6.07 11.78
C ASP A 101 -5.58 5.77 11.07
N GLY A 102 -5.67 5.41 9.79
CA GLY A 102 -4.54 5.13 8.91
C GLY A 102 -4.25 3.65 8.73
N GLY A 103 -4.79 2.75 9.56
CA GLY A 103 -4.61 1.31 9.37
C GLY A 103 -3.15 0.93 9.10
N TRP A 104 -2.90 0.13 8.06
CA TRP A 104 -1.52 -0.19 7.65
C TRP A 104 -0.94 0.81 6.64
N SER A 105 -1.76 1.64 5.98
CA SER A 105 -1.28 2.69 5.08
C SER A 105 -0.63 3.88 5.83
N GLY A 106 -0.95 4.05 7.11
CA GLY A 106 -0.51 5.17 7.95
C GLY A 106 -1.12 6.53 7.56
N ARG A 107 -2.09 6.56 6.63
CA ARG A 107 -2.76 7.77 6.17
C ARG A 107 -4.12 7.93 6.85
N ASP A 108 -4.14 8.74 7.90
CA ASP A 108 -5.31 9.08 8.71
C ASP A 108 -6.22 10.10 8.01
N CYS A 109 -7.53 9.87 8.05
CA CYS A 109 -8.55 10.75 7.50
C CYS A 109 -8.91 11.91 8.45
N THR A 110 -8.74 11.72 9.76
CA THR A 110 -9.19 12.65 10.81
C THR A 110 -8.55 14.03 10.78
N PRO A 111 -7.31 14.24 10.30
CA PRO A 111 -6.74 15.59 10.18
C PRO A 111 -7.51 16.50 9.21
N CYS A 112 -8.23 15.93 8.23
CA CYS A 112 -9.01 16.69 7.25
C CYS A 112 -10.53 16.50 7.43
N HIS A 113 -10.97 15.34 7.92
CA HIS A 113 -12.37 14.98 8.14
C HIS A 113 -12.70 14.88 9.62
N SER A 114 -12.40 15.94 10.37
CA SER A 114 -12.81 16.09 11.76
C SER A 114 -14.25 16.59 11.81
N PHE A 115 -15.18 15.76 12.25
CA PHE A 115 -16.54 16.15 12.61
C PHE A 115 -16.70 16.20 14.12
#